data_AF-A0A0M7MMC4-F1
#
_entry.id   AF-A0A0M7MMC4-F1
#
_cell.length_a   1.000
_cell.length_b   1.000
_cell.length_c   1.000
_cell.angle_alpha   90.00
_cell.angle_beta   90.00
_cell.angle_gamma   90.00
#
_symmetry.space_group_name_H-M   'P 1'
#
loop_
_entity.id
_entity.type
_entity.pdbx_description
1 polymer ?
#
loop_
_entity_poly.entity_id
_entity_poly.type
_entity_poly.pdbx_seq_one_letter_code
_entity_poly.pdbx_strand_id
1 'polypeptide(L)'
;MTHARKPRRHKRYVKRPTVIPMLVKSQYAIGPLEDWLRQIEIHETVDSVQGEAILRSHGDGFAYPADGAVDGVADFFEMWATRHSKTLDVSALRQVAVRLANGAPIDHPLMERVKALLPTLRRIGALMNRDDAEDLIRQTQIKAELEAGAARAQGT
;
A
#
# COMPACT_ATOMS: atom_id res chain seq x y z
N MET A 1 -30.09 55.35 7.16
CA MET A 1 -30.12 53.95 7.63
C MET A 1 -29.02 53.19 6.91
N THR A 2 -27.94 52.83 7.61
CA THR A 2 -26.72 52.25 7.06
C THR A 2 -26.75 50.72 7.20
N HIS A 3 -26.86 49.99 6.09
CA HIS A 3 -26.77 48.54 6.09
C HIS A 3 -25.31 48.08 6.25
N ALA A 4 -24.97 47.50 7.40
CA ALA A 4 -23.67 46.89 7.64
C ALA A 4 -23.56 45.55 6.87
N ARG A 5 -22.62 45.45 5.92
CA ARG A 5 -22.27 44.19 5.24
C ARG A 5 -21.49 43.28 6.20
N LYS A 6 -21.99 42.06 6.43
CA LYS A 6 -21.29 41.02 7.21
C LYS A 6 -19.94 40.66 6.57
N PRO A 7 -18.86 40.49 7.35
CA PRO A 7 -17.55 40.12 6.83
C PRO A 7 -17.57 38.69 6.27
N ARG A 8 -17.08 38.52 5.03
CA ARG A 8 -16.92 37.21 4.38
C ARG A 8 -15.82 36.42 5.08
N ARG A 9 -16.19 35.32 5.74
CA ARG A 9 -15.27 34.37 6.36
C ARG A 9 -14.31 33.82 5.29
N HIS A 10 -13.02 34.13 5.41
CA HIS A 10 -11.97 33.58 4.57
C HIS A 10 -11.79 32.10 4.94
N LYS A 11 -12.43 31.19 4.19
CA LYS A 11 -12.27 29.75 4.41
C LYS A 11 -10.84 29.38 3.99
N ARG A 12 -10.07 28.84 4.93
CA ARG A 12 -8.73 28.28 4.70
C ARG A 12 -8.85 27.20 3.62
N TYR A 13 -8.09 27.33 2.54
CA TYR A 13 -8.04 26.30 1.51
C TYR A 13 -7.47 25.02 2.12
N VAL A 14 -8.27 23.97 2.14
CA VAL A 14 -7.84 22.62 2.50
C VAL A 14 -7.71 21.87 1.18
N LYS A 15 -6.48 21.44 0.85
CA LYS A 15 -6.21 20.62 -0.33
C LYS A 15 -7.06 19.36 -0.20
N ARG A 16 -8.07 19.21 -1.07
CA ARG A 16 -8.89 17.99 -1.10
C ARG A 16 -8.03 16.86 -1.67
N PRO A 17 -8.03 15.66 -1.05
CA PRO A 17 -7.31 14.53 -1.60
C PRO A 17 -7.81 14.24 -3.02
N THR A 18 -6.89 14.08 -3.95
CA THR A 18 -7.18 13.75 -5.34
C THR A 18 -7.96 12.44 -5.37
N VAL A 19 -9.21 12.48 -5.85
CA VAL A 19 -10.04 11.28 -5.97
C VAL A 19 -9.62 10.57 -7.24
N ILE A 20 -8.68 9.64 -7.12
CA ILE A 20 -8.21 8.88 -8.28
C ILE A 20 -9.25 7.79 -8.61
N PRO A 21 -9.68 7.65 -9.88
CA PRO A 21 -10.62 6.61 -10.31
C PRO A 21 -10.11 5.23 -9.96
N MET A 22 -11.03 4.34 -9.65
CA MET A 22 -10.71 3.26 -8.73
C MET A 22 -10.17 1.99 -9.40
N LEU A 23 -10.37 1.82 -10.72
CA LEU A 23 -9.63 0.87 -11.57
C LEU A 23 -8.11 1.09 -11.50
N VAL A 24 -7.70 2.30 -11.09
CA VAL A 24 -6.32 2.72 -10.97
C VAL A 24 -5.76 2.38 -9.58
N LYS A 25 -6.58 2.14 -8.54
CA LYS A 25 -6.08 1.89 -7.16
C LYS A 25 -5.41 0.53 -6.96
N SER A 26 -5.90 -0.54 -7.58
CA SER A 26 -5.18 -1.82 -7.60
C SER A 26 -3.89 -1.73 -8.43
N GLN A 27 -3.90 -0.98 -9.52
CA GLN A 27 -2.68 -0.62 -10.27
C GLN A 27 -1.72 0.27 -9.45
N TYR A 28 -2.22 1.09 -8.52
CA TYR A 28 -1.41 1.90 -7.60
C TYR A 28 -0.81 1.09 -6.44
N ALA A 29 -1.43 -0.02 -6.04
CA ALA A 29 -0.88 -0.90 -5.00
C ALA A 29 0.10 -1.93 -5.58
N ILE A 30 -0.23 -2.52 -6.74
CA ILE A 30 0.56 -3.57 -7.38
C ILE A 30 1.66 -2.97 -8.26
N GLY A 31 1.40 -1.88 -9.00
CA GLY A 31 2.35 -1.28 -9.93
C GLY A 31 3.68 -0.87 -9.29
N PRO A 32 3.66 -0.15 -8.15
CA PRO A 32 4.87 0.14 -7.40
C PRO A 32 5.64 -1.09 -6.92
N LEU A 33 4.94 -2.17 -6.54
CA LEU A 33 5.59 -3.43 -6.17
C LEU A 33 6.26 -4.08 -7.38
N GLU A 34 5.64 -4.03 -8.56
CA GLU A 34 6.20 -4.56 -9.80
C GLU A 34 7.43 -3.80 -10.27
N ASP A 35 7.38 -2.48 -10.21
CA ASP A 35 8.53 -1.65 -10.56
C ASP A 35 9.67 -1.84 -9.56
N TRP A 36 9.36 -2.01 -8.28
CA TRP A 36 10.35 -2.36 -7.26
C TRP A 36 10.99 -3.74 -7.50
N LEU A 37 10.20 -4.76 -7.84
CA LEU A 37 10.73 -6.09 -8.19
C LEU A 37 11.59 -6.04 -9.46
N ARG A 38 11.20 -5.22 -10.44
CA ARG A 38 11.98 -5.00 -11.66
C ARG A 38 13.31 -4.30 -11.36
N GLN A 39 13.34 -3.34 -10.43
CA GLN A 39 14.60 -2.69 -10.01
C GLN A 39 15.56 -3.70 -9.39
N ILE A 40 15.08 -4.61 -8.54
CA ILE A 40 15.89 -5.69 -7.98
C ILE A 40 16.46 -6.58 -9.08
N GLU A 41 15.65 -6.93 -10.08
CA GLU A 41 16.08 -7.83 -11.15
C GLU A 41 17.09 -7.20 -12.12
N ILE A 42 16.92 -5.92 -12.44
CA ILE A 42 17.78 -5.23 -13.42
C ILE A 42 19.04 -4.67 -12.76
N HIS A 43 18.90 -4.12 -11.55
CA HIS A 43 19.95 -3.34 -10.91
C HIS A 43 20.55 -4.03 -9.69
N GLU A 44 19.97 -5.13 -9.21
CA GLU A 44 20.33 -5.79 -7.95
C GLU A 44 20.28 -4.83 -6.74
N THR A 45 19.55 -3.72 -6.89
CA THR A 45 19.43 -2.64 -5.90
C THR A 45 17.99 -2.17 -5.78
N VAL A 46 17.65 -1.62 -4.62
CA VAL A 46 16.38 -0.96 -4.36
C VAL A 46 16.61 0.50 -3.98
N ASP A 47 15.65 1.36 -4.32
CA ASP A 47 15.61 2.71 -3.78
C ASP A 47 15.61 2.66 -2.25
N SER A 48 16.50 3.42 -1.63
CA SER A 48 16.60 3.53 -0.18
C SER A 48 16.76 4.97 0.29
N VAL A 49 16.26 5.23 1.49
CA VAL A 49 16.47 6.50 2.21
C VAL A 49 17.05 6.14 3.56
N GLN A 50 18.24 6.69 3.88
CA GLN A 50 18.95 6.39 5.13
C GLN A 50 19.21 4.89 5.38
N GLY A 51 19.35 4.09 4.31
CA GLY A 51 19.59 2.65 4.39
C GLY A 51 18.32 1.80 4.51
N GLU A 52 17.15 2.41 4.63
CA GLU A 52 15.85 1.72 4.61
C GLU A 52 15.32 1.65 3.18
N ALA A 53 14.92 0.46 2.75
CA ALA A 53 14.29 0.27 1.44
C ALA A 53 12.94 1.00 1.41
N ILE A 54 12.69 1.72 0.31
CA ILE A 54 11.44 2.46 0.12
C ILE A 54 10.70 2.01 -1.13
N LEU A 55 9.38 2.17 -1.07
CA LEU A 55 8.47 1.88 -2.17
C LEU A 55 7.68 3.15 -2.49
N ARG A 56 7.80 3.64 -3.73
CA ARG A 56 7.17 4.89 -4.16
C ARG A 56 5.78 4.63 -4.71
N SER A 57 4.77 5.16 -4.06
CA SER A 57 3.39 5.07 -4.55
C SER A 57 3.24 5.88 -5.83
N HIS A 58 2.68 5.27 -6.87
CA HIS A 58 2.38 6.00 -8.12
C HIS A 58 1.21 6.99 -7.96
N GLY A 59 0.42 6.91 -6.88
CA GLY A 59 -0.83 7.65 -6.73
C GLY A 59 -0.67 9.03 -6.12
N ASP A 60 0.22 9.16 -5.14
CA ASP A 60 0.47 10.39 -4.40
C ASP A 60 1.93 10.85 -4.45
N GLY A 61 2.81 10.04 -5.04
CA GLY A 61 4.24 10.32 -5.16
C GLY A 61 5.00 10.22 -3.85
N PHE A 62 4.36 9.75 -2.77
CA PHE A 62 5.01 9.55 -1.49
C PHE A 62 5.81 8.24 -1.47
N ALA A 63 6.91 8.25 -0.72
CA ALA A 63 7.71 7.07 -0.44
C ALA A 63 7.29 6.49 0.91
N TYR A 64 7.13 5.18 0.94
CA TYR A 64 6.78 4.42 2.14
C TYR A 64 7.90 3.42 2.46
N PRO A 65 8.13 3.08 3.73
CA PRO A 65 8.97 1.93 4.09
C PRO A 65 8.51 0.68 3.34
N ALA A 66 9.43 0.02 2.63
CA ALA A 66 9.10 -1.06 1.72
C ALA A 66 8.57 -2.30 2.47
N ASP A 67 9.07 -2.56 3.67
CA ASP A 67 8.59 -3.63 4.55
C ASP A 67 7.09 -3.49 4.87
N GLY A 68 6.69 -2.34 5.42
CA GLY A 68 5.29 -2.05 5.76
C GLY A 68 4.40 -1.93 4.52
N ALA A 69 4.92 -1.40 3.42
CA ALA A 69 4.18 -1.32 2.16
C ALA A 69 3.87 -2.71 1.59
N VAL A 70 4.86 -3.61 1.57
CA VAL A 70 4.67 -5.00 1.10
C VAL A 70 3.73 -5.77 2.03
N ASP A 71 3.85 -5.59 3.34
CA ASP A 71 2.98 -6.25 4.30
C ASP A 71 1.52 -5.77 4.18
N GLY A 72 1.31 -4.46 4.00
CA GLY A 72 -0.01 -3.88 3.75
C GLY A 72 -0.67 -4.39 2.47
N VAL A 73 0.11 -4.66 1.42
CA VAL A 73 -0.39 -5.31 0.19
C VAL A 73 -0.81 -6.74 0.48
N ALA A 74 -0.03 -7.51 1.26
CA ALA A 74 -0.39 -8.86 1.65
C ALA A 74 -1.70 -8.90 2.47
N ASP A 75 -1.83 -8.01 3.46
CA ASP A 75 -3.04 -7.81 4.25
C ASP A 75 -4.28 -7.54 3.39
N PHE A 76 -4.15 -6.63 2.42
CA PHE A 76 -5.25 -6.25 1.53
C PHE A 76 -5.78 -7.44 0.75
N PHE A 77 -4.88 -8.24 0.17
CA PHE A 77 -5.25 -9.40 -0.65
C PHE A 77 -5.77 -10.58 0.18
N GLU A 78 -5.25 -10.79 1.38
CA GLU A 78 -5.77 -11.79 2.32
C GLU A 78 -7.19 -11.43 2.80
N MET A 79 -7.42 -10.15 3.07
CA MET A 79 -8.74 -9.64 3.45
C MET A 79 -9.75 -9.78 2.31
N TRP A 80 -9.33 -9.49 1.07
CA TRP A 80 -10.13 -9.76 -0.13
C TRP A 80 -10.46 -11.26 -0.24
N ALA A 81 -9.46 -12.13 -0.09
CA ALA A 81 -9.65 -13.58 -0.19
C ALA A 81 -10.65 -14.09 0.85
N THR A 82 -10.56 -13.61 2.09
CA THR A 82 -11.50 -13.92 3.17
C THR A 82 -12.92 -13.44 2.82
N ARG A 83 -13.07 -12.19 2.37
CA ARG A 83 -14.38 -11.61 2.01
C ARG A 83 -15.08 -12.38 0.90
N HIS A 84 -14.34 -12.83 -0.11
CA HIS A 84 -14.89 -13.56 -1.26
C HIS A 84 -14.84 -15.09 -1.10
N SER A 85 -14.49 -15.60 0.09
CA SER A 85 -14.34 -17.04 0.35
C SER A 85 -13.45 -17.73 -0.68
N LYS A 86 -12.34 -17.08 -1.05
CA LYS A 86 -11.31 -17.59 -1.97
C LYS A 86 -10.06 -17.96 -1.18
N THR A 87 -9.29 -18.89 -1.74
CA THR A 87 -7.95 -19.18 -1.26
C THR A 87 -6.95 -18.35 -2.06
N LEU A 88 -6.06 -17.65 -1.36
CA LEU A 88 -4.96 -16.90 -1.96
C LEU A 88 -3.74 -17.00 -1.05
N ASP A 89 -2.67 -17.58 -1.56
CA ASP A 89 -1.41 -17.68 -0.82
C ASP A 89 -0.59 -16.41 -1.03
N VAL A 90 -0.55 -15.55 0.00
CA VAL A 90 0.27 -14.34 0.05
C VAL A 90 1.56 -14.52 0.85
N SER A 91 1.91 -15.75 1.23
CA SER A 91 3.06 -16.04 2.10
C SER A 91 4.40 -15.55 1.54
N ALA A 92 4.55 -15.52 0.21
CA ALA A 92 5.72 -14.97 -0.45
C ALA A 92 5.88 -13.47 -0.17
N LEU A 93 4.80 -12.69 -0.20
CA LEU A 93 4.84 -11.26 0.14
C LEU A 93 5.19 -11.05 1.61
N ARG A 94 4.60 -11.85 2.51
CA ARG A 94 4.92 -11.81 3.95
C ARG A 94 6.40 -12.08 4.20
N GLN A 95 6.97 -13.07 3.52
CA GLN A 95 8.39 -13.39 3.65
C GLN A 95 9.29 -12.26 3.12
N VAL A 96 8.89 -11.55 2.06
CA VAL A 96 9.60 -10.34 1.62
C VAL A 96 9.53 -9.24 2.68
N ALA A 97 8.34 -8.93 3.21
CA ALA A 97 8.18 -7.91 4.23
C ALA A 97 9.05 -8.20 5.47
N VAL A 98 9.04 -9.44 5.95
CA VAL A 98 9.89 -9.87 7.08
C VAL A 98 11.38 -9.71 6.77
N ARG A 99 11.83 -10.07 5.55
CA ARG A 99 13.24 -9.89 5.19
C ARG A 99 13.63 -8.43 5.13
N LEU A 100 12.78 -7.57 4.56
CA LEU A 100 13.00 -6.13 4.53
C LEU A 100 13.08 -5.53 5.93
N ALA A 101 12.15 -5.89 6.82
CA ALA A 101 12.14 -5.41 8.21
C ALA A 101 13.41 -5.81 9.00
N ASN A 102 14.02 -6.94 8.65
CA ASN A 102 15.24 -7.45 9.29
C ASN A 102 16.52 -7.09 8.53
N GLY A 103 16.44 -6.30 7.45
CA GLY A 103 17.60 -5.99 6.59
C GLY A 103 18.23 -7.23 5.93
N ALA A 104 17.47 -8.31 5.79
CA ALA A 104 17.95 -9.58 5.25
C ALA A 104 17.87 -9.58 3.70
N PRO A 105 18.84 -10.22 3.01
CA PRO A 105 18.81 -10.35 1.56
C PRO A 105 17.58 -11.11 1.05
N ILE A 106 16.97 -10.63 -0.03
CA ILE A 106 15.91 -11.33 -0.75
C ILE A 106 16.56 -12.25 -1.77
N ASP A 107 16.36 -13.56 -1.61
CA ASP A 107 16.96 -14.56 -2.50
C ASP A 107 16.13 -14.78 -3.77
N HIS A 108 16.79 -15.37 -4.77
CA HIS A 108 16.18 -15.66 -6.06
C HIS A 108 14.94 -16.57 -5.96
N PRO A 109 14.92 -17.65 -5.15
CA PRO A 109 13.71 -18.46 -4.98
C PRO A 109 12.52 -17.70 -4.41
N LEU A 110 12.74 -16.78 -3.45
CA LEU A 110 11.68 -15.93 -2.93
C LEU A 110 11.16 -14.97 -4.00
N MET A 111 12.05 -14.36 -4.78
CA MET A 111 11.67 -13.47 -5.88
C MET A 111 10.80 -14.19 -6.93
N GLU A 112 11.16 -15.41 -7.32
CA GLU A 112 10.38 -16.18 -8.31
C GLU A 112 8.96 -16.50 -7.82
N ARG A 113 8.79 -16.80 -6.52
CA ARG A 113 7.45 -17.01 -5.94
C ARG A 113 6.61 -15.73 -5.92
N VAL A 114 7.23 -14.59 -5.64
CA VAL A 114 6.52 -13.30 -5.71
C VAL A 114 6.12 -13.01 -7.15
N LYS A 115 7.02 -13.21 -8.12
CA LYS A 115 6.70 -13.04 -9.56
C LYS A 115 5.56 -13.94 -10.00
N ALA A 116 5.54 -15.21 -9.56
CA ALA A 116 4.46 -16.14 -9.86
C ALA A 116 3.10 -15.71 -9.27
N LEU A 117 3.10 -14.95 -8.18
CA LEU A 117 1.90 -14.42 -7.54
C LEU A 117 1.32 -13.20 -8.28
N LEU A 118 2.16 -12.35 -8.87
CA LEU A 118 1.75 -11.08 -9.49
C LEU A 118 0.59 -11.19 -10.51
N PRO A 119 0.56 -12.15 -11.46
CA PRO A 119 -0.55 -12.27 -12.40
C PRO A 119 -1.90 -12.48 -11.72
N THR A 120 -1.92 -13.24 -10.62
CA THR A 120 -3.11 -13.49 -9.82
C THR A 120 -3.57 -12.21 -9.13
N LEU A 121 -2.64 -11.46 -8.51
CA LEU A 121 -2.95 -10.18 -7.87
C LEU A 121 -3.50 -9.17 -8.87
N ARG A 122 -2.91 -9.07 -10.06
CA ARG A 122 -3.40 -8.21 -11.15
C ARG A 122 -4.83 -8.56 -11.53
N ARG A 123 -5.11 -9.86 -11.71
CA ARG A 123 -6.44 -10.34 -12.09
C ARG A 123 -7.47 -10.01 -11.02
N ILE A 124 -7.13 -10.22 -9.75
CA ILE A 124 -8.01 -9.86 -8.62
C ILE A 124 -8.25 -8.35 -8.62
N GLY A 125 -7.18 -7.56 -8.69
CA GLY A 125 -7.24 -6.11 -8.71
C GLY A 125 -8.04 -5.52 -9.87
N ALA A 126 -8.08 -6.20 -11.02
CA ALA A 126 -8.89 -5.81 -12.18
C ALA A 126 -10.39 -6.17 -12.04
N LEU A 127 -10.71 -7.18 -11.23
CA LEU A 127 -12.08 -7.66 -11.01
C LEU A 127 -12.78 -7.00 -9.81
N MET A 128 -12.03 -6.27 -8.97
CA MET A 128 -12.60 -5.58 -7.81
C MET A 128 -13.51 -4.42 -8.23
N ASN A 129 -14.74 -4.41 -7.68
CA ASN A 129 -15.69 -3.32 -7.83
C ASN A 129 -15.35 -2.15 -6.90
N ARG A 130 -16.08 -1.03 -7.07
CA ARG A 130 -15.78 0.21 -6.38
C ARG A 130 -15.87 0.13 -4.86
N ASP A 131 -16.96 -0.44 -4.41
CA ASP A 131 -17.32 -0.44 -3.01
C ASP A 131 -16.42 -1.42 -2.24
N ASP A 132 -16.06 -2.55 -2.86
CA ASP A 132 -15.12 -3.51 -2.29
C ASP A 132 -13.74 -2.92 -2.06
N ALA A 133 -13.19 -2.15 -3.00
CA ALA A 133 -11.88 -1.56 -2.80
C ALA A 133 -11.89 -0.40 -1.80
N GLU A 134 -12.94 0.44 -1.78
CA GLU A 134 -13.07 1.51 -0.79
C GLU A 134 -13.20 0.95 0.64
N ASP A 135 -14.01 -0.10 0.83
CA ASP A 135 -14.15 -0.77 2.12
C ASP A 135 -12.87 -1.49 2.55
N LEU A 136 -12.19 -2.19 1.63
CA LEU A 136 -10.93 -2.88 1.94
C LEU A 136 -9.82 -1.90 2.30
N ILE A 137 -9.66 -0.80 1.56
CA ILE A 137 -8.67 0.24 1.89
C ILE A 137 -8.95 0.84 3.27
N ARG A 138 -10.21 1.16 3.56
CA ARG A 138 -10.60 1.70 4.86
C ARG A 138 -10.31 0.71 5.99
N GLN A 139 -10.57 -0.58 5.77
CA GLN A 139 -10.33 -1.62 6.75
C GLN A 139 -8.82 -1.86 6.98
N THR A 140 -7.99 -1.82 5.93
CA THR A 140 -6.52 -1.88 6.04
C THR A 140 -5.97 -0.64 6.77
N GLN A 141 -6.48 0.55 6.47
CA GLN A 141 -6.10 1.78 7.18
C GLN A 141 -6.44 1.72 8.67
N ILE A 142 -7.65 1.26 9.02
CA ILE A 142 -8.05 1.06 10.42
C ILE A 142 -7.12 0.06 11.11
N LYS A 143 -6.76 -1.05 10.45
CA LYS A 143 -5.82 -2.04 11.00
C LYS A 143 -4.45 -1.42 11.28
N ALA A 144 -3.89 -0.69 10.31
CA ALA A 144 -2.60 0.00 10.45
C ALA A 144 -2.63 1.07 11.56
N GLU A 145 -3.71 1.83 11.69
CA GLU A 145 -3.88 2.82 12.76
C GLU A 145 -3.98 2.17 14.15
N LEU A 146 -4.67 1.02 14.26
CA LEU A 146 -4.75 0.23 15.50
C LEU A 146 -3.40 -0.37 15.89
N GLU A 147 -2.64 -0.89 14.93
CA GLU A 147 -1.29 -1.42 15.16
C GLU A 147 -0.31 -0.31 15.55
N ALA A 148 -0.36 0.85 14.89
CA ALA A 148 0.43 2.02 15.28
C ALA A 148 0.03 2.55 16.68
N GLY A 149 -1.25 2.49 17.02
CA GLY A 149 -1.75 2.81 18.37
C GLY A 149 -1.26 1.82 19.43
N ALA A 150 -1.27 0.53 19.13
CA ALA A 150 -0.78 -0.52 20.01
C ALA A 150 0.74 -0.44 20.22
N ALA A 151 1.52 -0.19 19.16
CA ALA A 151 2.96 0.02 19.25
C ALA A 151 3.31 1.26 20.11
N ARG A 152 2.53 2.34 20.02
CA ARG A 152 2.68 3.53 20.89
C ARG A 152 2.33 3.25 22.34
N ALA A 153 1.38 2.35 22.61
CA ALA A 153 0.97 1.98 23.96
C ALA A 153 1.91 0.97 24.64
N GLN A 154 2.70 0.22 23.86
CA GLN A 154 3.70 -0.73 24.37
C GLN A 154 5.11 -0.12 24.50
N GLY A 155 5.31 1.11 24.03
CA GLY A 155 6.56 1.88 24.11
C GLY A 155 6.65 2.87 25.28
N THR A 156 5.94 2.61 26.38
CA THR A 156 6.06 3.29 27.68
C THR A 156 6.26 2.27 28.78
#